data_AF-A0A955SMZ7-F1
#
_entry.id   AF-A0A955SMZ7-F1
#
_cell.length_a   1.000
_cell.length_b   1.000
_cell.length_c   1.000
_cell.angle_alpha   90.00
_cell.angle_beta   90.00
_cell.angle_gamma   90.00
#
_symmetry.space_group_name_H-M   'P 1'
#
loop_
_entity.id
_entity.type
_entity.pdbx_description
1 polymer ?
#
loop_
_entity_poly.entity_id
_entity_poly.type
_entity_poly.pdbx_seq_one_letter_code
_entity_poly.pdbx_strand_id
1 'polypeptide(L)'
;MRFLVAIFTLVFVSTNSLATETDAARRPQYPLKQERRIYTEDRLKVAEGNIAKFQTAKAIADKEISRASDWLGWEDEDLLKLIQPPNIPRAFNVGTDGCPKCGKEIYEVGGTYPWKLDIKNPLKVECPICGGVFPDEDHPDPGRGWVGPNDHKYWFIAYANHWNFQNTVLPAVRYLARAYLLTGDPKYAHKSAVLLYRAAEVYPGLDYHSQSRYGELQEKNGSRYEGKFLNHIWETTVLHMLAESYDSVWDTIDEDENLQELVGKSGEEIRGFIEANLLEEGIESVFAKKISGNYG
;
A
#
# COMPACT_ATOMS: atom_id res chain seq x y z
N MET A 1 59.14 -25.19 21.18
CA MET A 1 58.03 -25.52 20.27
C MET A 1 56.73 -25.37 21.07
N ARG A 2 56.11 -24.18 21.03
CA ARG A 2 54.86 -23.87 21.76
C ARG A 2 53.72 -23.96 20.76
N PHE A 3 52.78 -24.89 20.95
CA PHE A 3 51.57 -25.00 20.15
C PHE A 3 50.57 -23.94 20.61
N LEU A 4 50.21 -23.02 19.70
CA LEU A 4 49.10 -22.09 19.86
C LEU A 4 47.80 -22.82 19.45
N VAL A 5 46.89 -22.97 20.41
CA VAL A 5 45.52 -23.43 20.17
C VAL A 5 44.72 -22.24 19.65
N ALA A 6 44.30 -22.28 18.39
CA ALA A 6 43.39 -21.29 17.82
C ALA A 6 41.95 -21.65 18.23
N ILE A 7 41.36 -20.85 19.11
CA ILE A 7 39.93 -20.90 19.45
C ILE A 7 39.19 -20.16 18.33
N PHE A 8 38.47 -20.90 17.48
CA PHE A 8 37.53 -20.33 16.53
C PHE A 8 36.23 -19.97 17.28
N THR A 9 36.05 -18.70 17.58
CA THR A 9 34.78 -18.17 18.07
C THR A 9 33.81 -18.11 16.89
N LEU A 10 32.82 -19.00 16.85
CA LEU A 10 31.67 -18.87 15.96
C LEU A 10 30.90 -17.61 16.35
N VAL A 11 30.96 -16.57 15.50
CA VAL A 11 30.06 -15.42 15.59
C VAL A 11 28.73 -15.85 14.99
N PHE A 12 27.75 -16.15 15.84
CA PHE A 12 26.35 -16.22 15.42
C PHE A 12 25.94 -14.80 15.00
N VAL A 13 25.78 -14.58 13.69
CA VAL A 13 25.06 -13.40 13.19
C VAL A 13 23.59 -13.62 13.52
N SER A 14 23.12 -13.07 14.63
CA SER A 14 21.68 -12.97 14.86
C SER A 14 21.11 -12.08 13.78
N THR A 15 20.18 -12.60 12.98
CA THR A 15 19.35 -11.79 12.07
C THR A 15 18.39 -10.98 12.94
N ASN A 16 18.90 -9.90 13.51
CA ASN A 16 18.13 -8.96 14.29
C ASN A 16 17.63 -7.85 13.37
N SER A 17 16.30 -7.72 13.34
CA SER A 17 15.55 -6.49 13.16
C SER A 17 15.57 -5.80 11.78
N LEU A 18 14.42 -5.83 11.12
CA LEU A 18 14.02 -4.90 10.04
C LEU A 18 13.76 -3.45 10.55
N ALA A 19 14.14 -3.10 11.78
CA ALA A 19 14.01 -1.74 12.28
C ALA A 19 15.35 -1.00 12.18
N THR A 20 15.60 -0.37 11.05
CA THR A 20 16.56 0.73 10.96
C THR A 20 15.79 2.02 10.66
N GLU A 21 15.74 2.87 11.69
CA GLU A 21 15.32 4.28 11.67
C GLU A 21 13.87 4.57 11.27
N THR A 22 12.92 4.24 12.15
CA THR A 22 11.65 4.96 12.19
C THR A 22 11.84 6.22 13.05
N ASP A 23 11.72 7.38 12.41
CA ASP A 23 11.36 8.65 13.05
C ASP A 23 10.35 8.37 14.17
N ALA A 24 10.57 8.95 15.36
CA ALA A 24 9.77 8.63 16.54
C ALA A 24 8.26 8.70 16.22
N ALA A 25 7.55 7.57 16.36
CA ALA A 25 6.16 7.45 15.97
C ALA A 25 5.33 8.65 16.47
N ARG A 26 4.64 9.32 15.53
CA ARG A 26 3.79 10.48 15.85
C ARG A 26 2.77 10.06 16.91
N ARG A 27 2.47 10.97 17.84
CA ARG A 27 1.39 10.79 18.83
C ARG A 27 0.18 11.62 18.42
N PRO A 28 -1.05 11.12 18.64
CA PRO A 28 -2.27 11.86 18.32
C PRO A 28 -2.25 13.25 18.98
N GLN A 29 -2.56 14.28 18.20
CA GLN A 29 -2.78 15.64 18.68
C GLN A 29 -4.23 15.87 19.08
N TYR A 30 -5.14 15.00 18.65
CA TYR A 30 -6.56 15.05 18.96
C TYR A 30 -7.01 13.83 19.78
N PRO A 31 -8.13 13.93 20.53
CA PRO A 31 -8.71 12.76 21.19
C PRO A 31 -9.03 11.67 20.18
N LEU A 32 -8.74 10.42 20.56
CA LEU A 32 -9.02 9.27 19.70
C LEU A 32 -10.50 9.20 19.34
N LYS A 33 -10.78 8.68 18.16
CA LYS A 33 -12.12 8.43 17.68
C LYS A 33 -12.94 7.60 18.68
N GLN A 34 -14.19 8.01 18.91
CA GLN A 34 -15.14 7.34 19.82
C GLN A 34 -16.44 6.88 19.13
N GLU A 35 -16.65 7.27 17.87
CA GLU A 35 -17.86 6.90 17.12
C GLU A 35 -17.62 6.93 15.62
N ARG A 36 -18.25 6.00 14.90
CA ARG A 36 -18.28 5.95 13.43
C ARG A 36 -19.08 7.13 12.88
N ARG A 37 -18.57 7.80 11.83
CA ARG A 37 -19.16 9.05 11.30
C ARG A 37 -19.71 8.93 9.88
N ILE A 38 -19.14 8.07 9.04
CA ILE A 38 -19.51 7.98 7.62
C ILE A 38 -20.70 7.03 7.46
N TYR A 39 -20.55 5.79 7.91
CA TYR A 39 -21.59 4.76 7.83
C TYR A 39 -22.24 4.54 9.20
N THR A 40 -23.02 5.52 9.66
CA THR A 40 -23.69 5.44 10.97
C THR A 40 -24.63 4.24 11.07
N GLU A 41 -24.94 3.82 12.30
CA GLU A 41 -25.87 2.71 12.58
C GLU A 41 -27.22 2.84 11.85
N ASP A 42 -27.76 4.06 11.76
CA ASP A 42 -29.01 4.30 11.02
C ASP A 42 -28.84 4.07 9.52
N ARG A 43 -27.68 4.42 8.93
CA ARG A 43 -27.39 4.13 7.53
C ARG A 43 -27.20 2.63 7.28
N LEU A 44 -26.60 1.91 8.23
CA LEU A 44 -26.44 0.47 8.14
C LEU A 44 -27.80 -0.24 8.19
N LYS A 45 -28.70 0.15 9.11
CA LYS A 45 -30.09 -0.37 9.14
C LYS A 45 -30.84 -0.12 7.84
N VAL A 46 -30.66 1.06 7.22
CA VAL A 46 -31.24 1.34 5.90
C VAL A 46 -30.64 0.43 4.82
N ALA A 47 -29.33 0.18 4.85
CA ALA A 47 -28.67 -0.73 3.92
C ALA A 47 -29.17 -2.17 4.09
N GLU A 48 -29.27 -2.68 5.32
CA GLU A 48 -29.81 -4.00 5.65
C GLU A 48 -31.25 -4.15 5.14
N GLY A 49 -32.12 -3.18 5.41
CA GLY A 49 -33.50 -3.18 4.93
C GLY A 49 -33.58 -3.19 3.40
N ASN A 50 -32.71 -2.45 2.73
CA ASN A 50 -32.63 -2.45 1.26
C ASN A 50 -32.11 -3.78 0.70
N ILE A 51 -31.10 -4.39 1.33
CA ILE A 51 -30.55 -5.69 0.94
C ILE A 51 -31.61 -6.79 1.08
N ALA A 52 -32.41 -6.76 2.15
CA ALA A 52 -33.50 -7.71 2.35
C ALA A 52 -34.64 -7.55 1.32
N LYS A 53 -34.87 -6.31 0.84
CA LYS A 53 -36.00 -5.98 -0.03
C LYS A 53 -35.69 -6.05 -1.53
N PHE A 54 -34.49 -5.63 -1.95
CA PHE A 54 -34.16 -5.41 -3.35
C PHE A 54 -33.02 -6.33 -3.81
N GLN A 55 -33.30 -7.17 -4.81
CA GLN A 55 -32.29 -8.07 -5.39
C GLN A 55 -31.08 -7.33 -5.98
N THR A 56 -31.29 -6.12 -6.51
CA THR A 56 -30.19 -5.28 -7.00
C THR A 56 -29.28 -4.79 -5.87
N ALA A 57 -29.84 -4.45 -4.71
CA ALA A 57 -29.06 -4.08 -3.52
C ALA A 57 -28.30 -5.29 -2.97
N LYS A 58 -28.96 -6.46 -2.90
CA LYS A 58 -28.30 -7.71 -2.54
C LYS A 58 -27.14 -8.06 -3.47
N ALA A 59 -27.31 -7.95 -4.78
CA ALA A 59 -26.25 -8.22 -5.74
C ALA A 59 -25.03 -7.28 -5.59
N ILE A 60 -25.25 -6.02 -5.22
CA ILE A 60 -24.15 -5.09 -4.91
C ILE A 60 -23.42 -5.53 -3.64
N ALA A 61 -24.16 -5.85 -2.56
CA ALA A 61 -23.57 -6.30 -1.31
C ALA A 61 -22.77 -7.61 -1.48
N ASP A 62 -23.37 -8.61 -2.14
CA ASP A 62 -22.71 -9.90 -2.41
C ASP A 62 -21.43 -9.73 -3.22
N LYS A 63 -21.41 -8.80 -4.19
CA LYS A 63 -20.22 -8.48 -4.98
C LYS A 63 -19.12 -7.83 -4.15
N GLU A 64 -19.46 -6.89 -3.26
CA GLU A 64 -18.48 -6.25 -2.37
C GLU A 64 -17.90 -7.28 -1.37
N ILE A 65 -18.75 -8.14 -0.79
CA ILE A 65 -18.32 -9.21 0.12
C ILE A 65 -17.41 -10.20 -0.61
N SER A 66 -17.80 -10.65 -1.82
CA SER A 66 -17.00 -11.59 -2.60
C SER A 66 -15.61 -11.06 -2.93
N ARG A 67 -15.45 -9.76 -3.19
CA ARG A 67 -14.13 -9.14 -3.42
C ARG A 67 -13.25 -9.16 -2.17
N ALA A 68 -13.86 -9.09 -0.98
CA ALA A 68 -13.16 -9.12 0.29
C ALA A 68 -12.80 -10.56 0.71
N SER A 69 -13.62 -11.55 0.38
CA SER A 69 -13.41 -12.94 0.80
C SER A 69 -12.07 -13.52 0.36
N ASP A 70 -11.56 -13.16 -0.83
CA ASP A 70 -10.26 -13.62 -1.33
C ASP A 70 -9.08 -13.18 -0.46
N TRP A 71 -9.26 -12.13 0.36
CA TRP A 71 -8.23 -11.59 1.25
C TRP A 71 -8.18 -12.28 2.61
N LEU A 72 -9.24 -12.99 3.00
CA LEU A 72 -9.28 -13.67 4.29
C LEU A 72 -8.28 -14.83 4.41
N GLY A 73 -7.84 -15.39 3.28
CA GLY A 73 -6.84 -16.46 3.23
C GLY A 73 -5.39 -16.00 3.25
N TRP A 74 -5.13 -14.69 3.38
CA TRP A 74 -3.77 -14.16 3.48
C TRP A 74 -3.29 -14.14 4.92
N GLU A 75 -2.04 -14.57 5.14
CA GLU A 75 -1.35 -14.36 6.41
C GLU A 75 -1.08 -12.87 6.63
N ASP A 76 -1.13 -12.41 7.89
CA ASP A 76 -1.03 -10.98 8.18
C ASP A 76 0.34 -10.41 7.85
N GLU A 77 1.41 -11.18 8.10
CA GLU A 77 2.77 -10.79 7.72
C GLU A 77 2.91 -10.61 6.20
N ASP A 78 2.17 -11.37 5.41
CA ASP A 78 2.18 -11.23 3.96
C ASP A 78 1.40 -9.98 3.51
N LEU A 79 0.31 -9.62 4.20
CA LEU A 79 -0.40 -8.35 3.97
C LEU A 79 0.50 -7.14 4.27
N LEU A 80 1.25 -7.17 5.37
CA LEU A 80 2.20 -6.10 5.73
C LEU A 80 3.26 -5.89 4.63
N LYS A 81 3.69 -6.95 3.95
CA LYS A 81 4.69 -6.91 2.86
C LYS A 81 4.13 -6.32 1.57
N LEU A 82 2.82 -6.18 1.39
CA LEU A 82 2.23 -5.63 0.16
C LEU A 82 2.41 -4.12 0.04
N ILE A 83 2.49 -3.40 1.16
CA ILE A 83 2.73 -1.96 1.18
C ILE A 83 4.24 -1.73 1.38
N GLN A 84 4.90 -1.19 0.36
CA GLN A 84 6.36 -1.04 0.35
C GLN A 84 6.84 0.15 1.19
N PRO A 85 8.03 0.06 1.82
CA PRO A 85 8.63 1.18 2.53
C PRO A 85 9.02 2.35 1.59
N PRO A 86 9.23 3.56 2.13
CA PRO A 86 9.46 4.77 1.32
C PRO A 86 10.69 4.72 0.39
N ASN A 87 11.67 3.86 0.66
CA ASN A 87 12.85 3.70 -0.19
C ASN A 87 12.57 2.94 -1.50
N ILE A 88 11.40 2.30 -1.65
CA ILE A 88 10.98 1.67 -2.90
C ILE A 88 10.18 2.68 -3.75
N PRO A 89 10.72 3.13 -4.90
CA PRO A 89 10.09 4.17 -5.70
C PRO A 89 8.78 3.73 -6.38
N ARG A 90 8.12 4.69 -7.05
CA ARG A 90 6.91 4.47 -7.84
C ARG A 90 7.03 5.03 -9.26
N ALA A 91 6.43 4.34 -10.22
CA ALA A 91 6.40 4.77 -11.60
C ALA A 91 5.17 4.22 -12.30
N PHE A 92 4.27 5.08 -12.79
CA PHE A 92 3.10 4.57 -13.52
C PHE A 92 3.47 3.89 -14.86
N ASN A 93 4.69 4.10 -15.36
CA ASN A 93 5.21 3.42 -16.55
C ASN A 93 6.64 2.94 -16.30
N VAL A 94 6.97 1.75 -16.77
CA VAL A 94 8.33 1.18 -16.74
C VAL A 94 9.29 2.05 -17.56
N GLY A 95 8.87 2.53 -18.72
CA GLY A 95 9.72 3.28 -19.65
C GLY A 95 8.97 3.60 -20.94
N THR A 96 9.60 4.24 -21.92
CA THR A 96 8.96 4.57 -23.21
C THR A 96 9.26 3.57 -24.33
N ASP A 97 10.17 2.64 -24.08
CA ASP A 97 10.64 1.68 -25.08
C ASP A 97 9.89 0.36 -25.08
N GLY A 98 9.02 0.16 -24.09
CA GLY A 98 8.33 -1.09 -23.88
C GLY A 98 9.20 -2.15 -23.21
N CYS A 99 9.06 -3.39 -23.66
CA CYS A 99 9.78 -4.53 -23.09
C CYS A 99 11.22 -4.56 -23.62
N PRO A 100 12.24 -4.83 -22.80
CA PRO A 100 13.62 -4.93 -23.29
C PRO A 100 13.83 -6.08 -24.31
N LYS A 101 12.91 -7.06 -24.35
CA LYS A 101 12.94 -8.19 -25.30
C LYS A 101 12.04 -8.00 -26.52
N CYS A 102 10.92 -7.27 -26.40
CA CYS A 102 9.92 -7.11 -27.48
C CYS A 102 9.82 -5.68 -28.03
N GLY A 103 10.53 -4.72 -27.42
CA GLY A 103 10.36 -3.31 -27.70
C GLY A 103 8.93 -2.83 -27.49
N LYS A 104 8.48 -1.95 -28.40
CA LYS A 104 7.20 -1.23 -28.31
C LYS A 104 5.96 -2.06 -28.66
N GLU A 105 6.12 -3.26 -29.21
CA GLU A 105 5.01 -4.16 -29.53
C GLU A 105 4.13 -4.45 -28.30
N ILE A 106 4.71 -4.37 -27.10
CA ILE A 106 3.97 -4.52 -25.84
C ILE A 106 2.78 -3.55 -25.71
N TYR A 107 2.91 -2.31 -26.21
CA TYR A 107 1.87 -1.29 -26.10
C TYR A 107 0.70 -1.54 -27.07
N GLU A 108 0.95 -2.27 -28.15
CA GLU A 108 -0.09 -2.63 -29.13
C GLU A 108 -1.05 -3.68 -28.57
N VAL A 109 -0.57 -4.52 -27.64
CA VAL A 109 -1.39 -5.56 -27.00
C VAL A 109 -1.94 -5.14 -25.65
N GLY A 110 -1.13 -4.53 -24.78
CA GLY A 110 -1.54 -4.21 -23.41
C GLY A 110 -1.97 -2.76 -23.17
N GLY A 111 -1.95 -1.91 -24.20
CA GLY A 111 -2.31 -0.49 -24.07
C GLY A 111 -1.26 0.32 -23.29
N THR A 112 -1.69 1.40 -22.64
CA THR A 112 -0.80 2.41 -22.02
C THR A 112 0.07 1.85 -20.88
N TYR A 113 -0.45 0.92 -20.09
CA TYR A 113 0.21 0.32 -18.92
C TYR A 113 0.15 -1.21 -19.03
N PRO A 114 0.96 -1.80 -19.93
CA PRO A 114 0.68 -3.13 -20.47
C PRO A 114 1.20 -4.29 -19.61
N TRP A 115 1.97 -4.00 -18.57
CA TRP A 115 2.66 -5.01 -17.80
C TRP A 115 1.71 -5.71 -16.83
N LYS A 116 1.73 -7.04 -16.84
CA LYS A 116 0.98 -7.86 -15.88
C LYS A 116 1.68 -7.84 -14.52
N LEU A 117 0.88 -7.91 -13.47
CA LEU A 117 1.35 -7.91 -12.09
C LEU A 117 0.83 -9.16 -11.37
N ASP A 118 1.70 -9.71 -10.52
CA ASP A 118 1.33 -10.74 -9.56
C ASP A 118 1.54 -10.16 -8.16
N ILE A 119 0.46 -10.03 -7.40
CA ILE A 119 0.51 -9.48 -6.04
C ILE A 119 1.29 -10.38 -5.08
N LYS A 120 1.45 -11.69 -5.39
CA LYS A 120 2.30 -12.62 -4.62
C LYS A 120 3.79 -12.43 -4.93
N ASN A 121 4.11 -11.76 -6.03
CA ASN A 121 5.45 -11.33 -6.41
C ASN A 121 5.46 -9.81 -6.64
N PRO A 122 5.20 -9.00 -5.59
CA PRO A 122 4.68 -7.64 -5.73
C PRO A 122 5.66 -6.63 -6.35
N LEU A 123 6.93 -7.00 -6.51
CA LEU A 123 7.99 -6.18 -7.10
C LEU A 123 8.43 -6.69 -8.48
N LYS A 124 7.64 -7.54 -9.12
CA LYS A 124 7.90 -8.06 -10.46
C LYS A 124 6.81 -7.64 -11.45
N VAL A 125 7.21 -7.54 -12.71
CA VAL A 125 6.32 -7.32 -13.85
C VAL A 125 6.50 -8.43 -14.88
N GLU A 126 5.43 -8.82 -15.55
CA GLU A 126 5.48 -9.77 -16.67
C GLU A 126 5.06 -9.09 -17.98
N CYS A 127 5.85 -9.28 -19.03
CA CYS A 127 5.50 -8.85 -20.37
C CYS A 127 4.39 -9.75 -20.95
N PRO A 128 3.24 -9.21 -21.39
CA PRO A 128 2.15 -9.99 -21.96
C PRO A 128 2.47 -10.66 -23.30
N ILE A 129 3.55 -10.24 -23.99
CA ILE A 129 3.95 -10.76 -25.30
C ILE A 129 4.85 -11.99 -25.15
N CYS A 130 6.01 -11.82 -24.50
CA CYS A 130 7.02 -12.88 -24.40
C CYS A 130 6.98 -13.67 -23.09
N GLY A 131 6.13 -13.27 -22.12
CA GLY A 131 6.09 -13.89 -20.79
C GLY A 131 7.33 -13.62 -19.93
N GLY A 132 8.23 -12.73 -20.38
CA GLY A 132 9.42 -12.36 -19.62
C GLY A 132 9.05 -11.65 -18.32
N VAL A 133 9.63 -12.11 -17.21
CA VAL A 133 9.44 -11.54 -15.87
C VAL A 133 10.64 -10.69 -15.49
N PHE A 134 10.41 -9.46 -15.07
CA PHE A 134 11.44 -8.48 -14.74
C PHE A 134 11.23 -7.89 -13.33
N PRO A 135 12.30 -7.50 -12.62
CA PRO A 135 13.70 -7.69 -13.01
C PRO A 135 14.13 -9.17 -13.02
N ASP A 136 15.08 -9.47 -13.90
CA ASP A 136 15.80 -10.75 -13.99
C ASP A 136 17.33 -10.48 -13.88
N GLU A 137 18.16 -11.52 -14.02
CA GLU A 137 19.63 -11.39 -13.88
C GLU A 137 20.24 -10.47 -14.96
N ASP A 138 19.67 -10.46 -16.17
CA ASP A 138 20.15 -9.64 -17.29
C ASP A 138 19.63 -8.19 -17.23
N HIS A 139 18.53 -7.97 -16.50
CA HIS A 139 17.85 -6.68 -16.35
C HIS A 139 17.69 -6.31 -14.87
N PRO A 140 18.80 -6.18 -14.11
CA PRO A 140 18.74 -5.96 -12.67
C PRO A 140 18.21 -4.56 -12.34
N ASP A 141 17.04 -4.49 -11.71
CA ASP A 141 16.45 -3.27 -11.15
C ASP A 141 16.58 -3.30 -9.63
N PRO A 142 17.42 -2.45 -9.00
CA PRO A 142 17.55 -2.37 -7.55
C PRO A 142 16.46 -1.52 -6.88
N GLY A 143 15.40 -1.14 -7.62
CA GLY A 143 14.28 -0.32 -7.17
C GLY A 143 14.19 1.02 -7.88
N ARG A 144 15.35 1.59 -8.25
CA ARG A 144 15.46 2.87 -8.97
C ARG A 144 15.61 2.71 -10.47
N GLY A 145 15.26 1.55 -11.03
CA GLY A 145 15.30 1.24 -12.44
C GLY A 145 16.64 0.67 -12.92
N TRP A 146 16.57 -0.08 -14.01
CA TRP A 146 17.70 -0.63 -14.77
C TRP A 146 17.98 0.25 -15.99
N VAL A 147 19.26 0.59 -16.26
CA VAL A 147 19.65 1.29 -17.49
C VAL A 147 20.10 0.26 -18.51
N GLY A 148 19.40 0.17 -19.62
CA GLY A 148 19.68 -0.80 -20.68
C GLY A 148 20.84 -0.36 -21.60
N PRO A 149 21.30 -1.27 -22.48
CA PRO A 149 22.35 -0.97 -23.47
C PRO A 149 22.00 0.17 -24.44
N ASN A 150 20.72 0.54 -24.52
CA ASN A 150 20.22 1.66 -25.31
C ASN A 150 20.23 3.00 -24.55
N ASP A 151 20.86 3.06 -23.38
CA ASP A 151 20.90 4.23 -22.46
C ASP A 151 19.52 4.65 -21.91
N HIS A 152 18.50 3.79 -22.07
CA HIS A 152 17.17 4.06 -21.56
C HIS A 152 16.93 3.31 -20.23
N LYS A 153 16.16 3.95 -19.35
CA LYS A 153 15.91 3.49 -17.98
C LYS A 153 14.55 2.81 -17.85
N TYR A 154 14.54 1.62 -17.25
CA TYR A 154 13.37 0.75 -17.07
C TYR A 154 13.06 0.58 -15.57
N TRP A 155 11.89 1.04 -15.15
CA TRP A 155 11.43 1.12 -13.75
C TRP A 155 10.52 -0.05 -13.38
N PHE A 156 11.00 -1.29 -13.49
CA PHE A 156 10.22 -2.50 -13.27
C PHE A 156 9.63 -2.57 -11.86
N ILE A 157 10.48 -2.45 -10.84
CA ILE A 157 10.07 -2.53 -9.43
C ILE A 157 9.13 -1.38 -9.09
N ALA A 158 9.47 -0.16 -9.53
CA ALA A 158 8.66 1.01 -9.21
C ALA A 158 7.29 0.99 -9.90
N TYR A 159 7.18 0.37 -11.07
CA TYR A 159 5.90 0.10 -11.73
C TYR A 159 5.06 -0.91 -10.97
N ALA A 160 5.66 -2.04 -10.58
CA ALA A 160 4.96 -3.05 -9.82
C ALA A 160 4.45 -2.49 -8.48
N ASN A 161 5.29 -1.77 -7.74
CA ASN A 161 4.92 -1.09 -6.49
C ASN A 161 3.74 -0.11 -6.68
N HIS A 162 3.81 0.74 -7.70
CA HIS A 162 2.77 1.74 -7.98
C HIS A 162 1.41 1.09 -8.23
N TRP A 163 1.35 0.14 -9.16
CA TRP A 163 0.07 -0.41 -9.61
C TRP A 163 -0.46 -1.52 -8.72
N ASN A 164 0.39 -2.33 -8.06
CA ASN A 164 -0.08 -3.26 -7.04
C ASN A 164 -0.73 -2.50 -5.87
N PHE A 165 -0.12 -1.39 -5.42
CA PHE A 165 -0.74 -0.56 -4.39
C PHE A 165 -2.07 0.04 -4.87
N GLN A 166 -2.07 0.74 -6.01
CA GLN A 166 -3.23 1.49 -6.47
C GLN A 166 -4.42 0.61 -6.91
N ASN A 167 -4.16 -0.49 -7.62
CA ASN A 167 -5.23 -1.28 -8.24
C ASN A 167 -5.64 -2.50 -7.40
N THR A 168 -4.79 -2.93 -6.46
CA THR A 168 -5.02 -4.17 -5.72
C THR A 168 -5.12 -3.90 -4.22
N VAL A 169 -4.07 -3.36 -3.60
CA VAL A 169 -4.01 -3.21 -2.13
C VAL A 169 -4.96 -2.14 -1.62
N LEU A 170 -4.93 -0.92 -2.18
CA LEU A 170 -5.77 0.19 -1.73
C LEU A 170 -7.27 -0.14 -1.85
N PRO A 171 -7.77 -0.72 -2.96
CA PRO A 171 -9.16 -1.18 -3.03
C PRO A 171 -9.48 -2.26 -2.00
N ALA A 172 -8.55 -3.18 -1.71
CA ALA A 172 -8.75 -4.25 -0.74
C ALA A 172 -9.01 -3.75 0.67
N VAL A 173 -8.26 -2.74 1.13
CA VAL A 173 -8.50 -2.09 2.44
C VAL A 173 -9.98 -1.70 2.57
N ARG A 174 -10.52 -1.07 1.52
CA ARG A 174 -11.92 -0.62 1.51
C ARG A 174 -12.92 -1.77 1.33
N TYR A 175 -12.62 -2.78 0.51
CA TYR A 175 -13.50 -3.94 0.35
C TYR A 175 -13.64 -4.71 1.66
N LEU A 176 -12.54 -4.94 2.37
CA LEU A 176 -12.52 -5.55 3.70
C LEU A 176 -13.33 -4.72 4.70
N ALA A 177 -13.04 -3.42 4.81
CA ALA A 177 -13.78 -2.53 5.71
C ALA A 177 -15.31 -2.51 5.43
N ARG A 178 -15.71 -2.45 4.16
CA ARG A 178 -17.14 -2.46 3.79
C ARG A 178 -17.79 -3.84 3.96
N ALA A 179 -17.05 -4.93 3.74
CA ALA A 179 -17.54 -6.27 4.01
C ALA A 179 -17.83 -6.46 5.50
N TYR A 180 -16.99 -5.91 6.39
CA TYR A 180 -17.29 -5.86 7.83
C TYR A 180 -18.63 -5.13 8.08
N LEU A 181 -18.82 -3.93 7.54
CA LEU A 181 -20.07 -3.19 7.72
C LEU A 181 -21.32 -3.93 7.21
N LEU A 182 -21.18 -4.75 6.16
CA LEU A 182 -22.29 -5.49 5.56
C LEU A 182 -22.60 -6.82 6.26
N THR A 183 -21.63 -7.39 6.98
CA THR A 183 -21.72 -8.75 7.52
C THR A 183 -21.63 -8.83 9.04
N GLY A 184 -21.01 -7.83 9.66
CA GLY A 184 -20.61 -7.85 11.07
C GLY A 184 -19.47 -8.83 11.38
N ASP A 185 -18.85 -9.49 10.39
CA ASP A 185 -17.77 -10.45 10.64
C ASP A 185 -16.44 -9.71 10.90
N PRO A 186 -15.88 -9.80 12.13
CA PRO A 186 -14.68 -9.08 12.52
C PRO A 186 -13.43 -9.51 11.74
N LYS A 187 -13.43 -10.67 11.08
CA LYS A 187 -12.28 -11.11 10.26
C LYS A 187 -11.98 -10.15 9.11
N TYR A 188 -13.02 -9.55 8.53
CA TYR A 188 -12.83 -8.53 7.50
C TYR A 188 -12.24 -7.24 8.09
N ALA A 189 -12.73 -6.82 9.26
CA ALA A 189 -12.22 -5.64 9.97
C ALA A 189 -10.73 -5.81 10.32
N HIS A 190 -10.37 -6.98 10.86
CA HIS A 190 -9.00 -7.36 11.20
C HIS A 190 -8.04 -7.20 10.00
N LYS A 191 -8.33 -7.84 8.86
CA LYS A 191 -7.47 -7.75 7.66
C LYS A 191 -7.38 -6.31 7.13
N SER A 192 -8.45 -5.52 7.23
CA SER A 192 -8.41 -4.08 6.92
C SER A 192 -7.51 -3.31 7.89
N ALA A 193 -7.59 -3.60 9.19
CA ALA A 193 -6.81 -2.94 10.23
C ALA A 193 -5.30 -3.23 10.09
N VAL A 194 -4.92 -4.46 9.73
CA VAL A 194 -3.53 -4.83 9.40
C VAL A 194 -2.97 -3.96 8.27
N LEU A 195 -3.71 -3.80 7.17
CA LEU A 195 -3.28 -2.97 6.05
C LEU A 195 -3.27 -1.47 6.39
N LEU A 196 -4.24 -0.99 7.19
CA LEU A 196 -4.27 0.39 7.68
C LEU A 196 -3.07 0.69 8.60
N TYR A 197 -2.73 -0.23 9.50
CA TYR A 197 -1.56 -0.10 10.37
C TYR A 197 -0.28 0.00 9.55
N ARG A 198 -0.10 -0.88 8.56
CA ARG A 198 1.06 -0.80 7.67
C ARG A 198 1.09 0.48 6.84
N ALA A 199 -0.07 0.95 6.36
CA ALA A 199 -0.15 2.24 5.68
C ALA A 199 0.32 3.37 6.61
N ALA A 200 -0.15 3.40 7.86
CA ALA A 200 0.27 4.37 8.87
C ALA A 200 1.78 4.29 9.18
N GLU A 201 2.38 3.11 9.17
CA GLU A 201 3.81 2.93 9.39
C GLU A 201 4.67 3.61 8.32
N VAL A 202 4.25 3.54 7.05
CA VAL A 202 5.03 4.12 5.95
C VAL A 202 4.68 5.57 5.66
N TYR A 203 3.44 5.99 5.91
CA TYR A 203 2.87 7.23 5.38
C TYR A 203 3.63 8.52 5.76
N PRO A 204 4.13 8.70 7.00
CA PRO A 204 4.91 9.89 7.36
C PRO A 204 6.17 10.05 6.50
N GLY A 205 6.88 8.95 6.23
CA GLY A 205 8.12 8.94 5.45
C GLY A 205 7.93 9.04 3.93
N LEU A 206 6.69 9.04 3.43
CA LEU A 206 6.43 9.13 2.00
C LEU A 206 6.63 10.56 1.47
N ASP A 207 7.34 10.65 0.35
CA ASP A 207 7.56 11.87 -0.43
C ASP A 207 7.61 11.49 -1.91
N TYR A 208 6.49 11.66 -2.63
CA TYR A 208 6.38 11.19 -4.01
C TYR A 208 7.43 11.81 -4.94
N HIS A 209 7.89 13.03 -4.65
CA HIS A 209 8.92 13.70 -5.44
C HIS A 209 10.25 12.92 -5.43
N SER A 210 10.81 12.64 -4.25
CA SER A 210 12.07 11.88 -4.16
C SER A 210 11.91 10.38 -4.44
N GLN A 211 10.67 9.88 -4.39
CA GLN A 211 10.33 8.46 -4.43
C GLN A 211 9.58 8.07 -5.71
N SER A 212 9.71 8.81 -6.81
CA SER A 212 9.09 8.43 -8.08
C SER A 212 9.89 8.78 -9.33
N ARG A 213 9.63 8.04 -10.41
CA ARG A 213 10.13 8.37 -11.76
C ARG A 213 9.73 9.79 -12.16
N TYR A 214 8.48 10.18 -11.89
CA TYR A 214 7.97 11.48 -12.30
C TYR A 214 8.56 12.62 -11.47
N GLY A 215 8.82 12.39 -10.18
CA GLY A 215 9.56 13.34 -9.37
C GLY A 215 10.97 13.57 -9.89
N GLU A 216 11.70 12.50 -10.25
CA GLU A 216 13.04 12.61 -10.88
C GLU A 216 12.98 13.42 -12.20
N LEU A 217 11.95 13.21 -13.03
CA LEU A 217 11.78 13.96 -14.28
C LEU A 217 11.46 15.45 -14.04
N GLN A 218 10.61 15.75 -13.07
CA GLN A 218 10.23 17.11 -12.76
C GLN A 218 11.37 17.89 -12.11
N GLU A 219 12.20 17.23 -11.30
CA GLU A 219 13.41 17.82 -10.70
C GLU A 219 14.37 18.33 -11.78
N LYS A 220 14.57 17.55 -12.87
CA LYS A 220 15.36 17.98 -14.04
C LYS A 220 14.79 19.22 -14.74
N ASN A 221 13.49 19.46 -14.60
CA ASN A 221 12.80 20.64 -15.11
C ASN A 221 12.75 21.80 -14.09
N GLY A 222 13.45 21.69 -12.96
CA GLY A 222 13.45 22.69 -11.90
C GLY A 222 12.12 22.78 -11.14
N SER A 223 11.31 21.71 -11.17
CA SER A 223 9.98 21.67 -10.59
C SER A 223 9.86 20.54 -9.55
N ARG A 224 9.17 20.83 -8.45
CA ARG A 224 8.80 19.82 -7.46
C ARG A 224 7.46 19.18 -7.82
N TYR A 225 7.36 17.86 -7.66
CA TYR A 225 6.16 17.10 -7.97
C TYR A 225 5.62 16.42 -6.72
N GLU A 226 4.68 17.10 -6.08
CA GLU A 226 4.17 16.72 -4.76
C GLU A 226 3.35 15.42 -4.78
N GLY A 227 3.24 14.82 -3.59
CA GLY A 227 2.46 13.62 -3.33
C GLY A 227 3.01 12.81 -2.16
N LYS A 228 2.36 11.69 -1.86
CA LYS A 228 2.75 10.74 -0.80
C LYS A 228 2.88 9.34 -1.39
N PHE A 229 1.87 8.48 -1.26
CA PHE A 229 1.85 7.20 -1.99
C PHE A 229 1.89 7.45 -3.49
N LEU A 230 1.02 8.31 -3.99
CA LEU A 230 0.89 8.67 -5.39
C LEU A 230 1.11 10.18 -5.55
N ASN A 231 1.03 10.66 -6.78
CA ASN A 231 1.07 12.10 -7.05
C ASN A 231 -0.07 12.82 -6.31
N HIS A 232 0.11 14.11 -6.02
CA HIS A 232 -0.82 14.94 -5.25
C HIS A 232 -2.31 14.85 -5.64
N ILE A 233 -2.65 14.60 -6.92
CA ILE A 233 -4.04 14.46 -7.39
C ILE A 233 -4.58 13.10 -6.99
N TRP A 234 -3.84 12.02 -7.27
CA TRP A 234 -4.29 10.66 -6.98
C TRP A 234 -4.26 10.38 -5.48
N GLU A 235 -3.41 11.08 -4.73
CA GLU A 235 -3.32 10.97 -3.29
C GLU A 235 -4.62 11.39 -2.59
N THR A 236 -5.43 12.26 -3.22
CA THR A 236 -6.77 12.58 -2.70
C THR A 236 -7.65 11.33 -2.57
N THR A 237 -7.54 10.39 -3.51
CA THR A 237 -8.28 9.13 -3.48
C THR A 237 -7.69 8.17 -2.46
N VAL A 238 -6.35 8.13 -2.33
CA VAL A 238 -5.66 7.31 -1.33
C VAL A 238 -6.10 7.70 0.08
N LEU A 239 -5.96 8.97 0.44
CA LEU A 239 -6.31 9.46 1.77
C LEU A 239 -7.80 9.27 2.06
N HIS A 240 -8.67 9.53 1.09
CA HIS A 240 -10.11 9.30 1.23
C HIS A 240 -10.45 7.84 1.53
N MET A 241 -9.93 6.89 0.74
CA MET A 241 -10.23 5.47 0.93
C MET A 241 -9.69 4.94 2.26
N LEU A 242 -8.48 5.35 2.67
CA LEU A 242 -7.90 4.91 3.93
C LEU A 242 -8.66 5.49 5.13
N ALA A 243 -9.03 6.78 5.09
CA ALA A 243 -9.83 7.41 6.15
C ALA A 243 -11.24 6.81 6.26
N GLU A 244 -11.90 6.54 5.13
CA GLU A 244 -13.20 5.84 5.09
C GLU A 244 -13.11 4.44 5.70
N SER A 245 -12.05 3.70 5.35
CA SER A 245 -11.85 2.34 5.84
C SER A 245 -11.57 2.32 7.34
N TYR A 246 -10.73 3.23 7.84
CA TYR A 246 -10.52 3.38 9.28
C TYR A 246 -11.81 3.72 10.03
N ASP A 247 -12.60 4.68 9.53
CA ASP A 247 -13.90 5.02 10.14
C ASP A 247 -14.84 3.80 10.25
N SER A 248 -14.73 2.87 9.31
CA SER A 248 -15.57 1.68 9.27
C SER A 248 -15.18 0.62 10.30
N VAL A 249 -13.89 0.48 10.63
CA VAL A 249 -13.36 -0.65 11.42
C VAL A 249 -12.72 -0.27 12.76
N TRP A 250 -12.57 1.02 13.07
CA TRP A 250 -11.85 1.46 14.27
C TRP A 250 -12.38 0.82 15.56
N ASP A 251 -13.69 0.55 15.63
CA ASP A 251 -14.41 0.03 16.79
C ASP A 251 -14.02 -1.41 17.16
N THR A 252 -13.41 -2.16 16.24
CA THR A 252 -12.99 -3.54 16.51
C THR A 252 -11.54 -3.65 17.00
N ILE A 253 -10.75 -2.59 16.86
CA ILE A 253 -9.29 -2.65 17.06
C ILE A 253 -8.92 -2.92 18.53
N ASP A 254 -9.69 -2.38 19.48
CA ASP A 254 -9.43 -2.53 20.92
C ASP A 254 -9.56 -3.99 21.39
N GLU A 255 -10.39 -4.78 20.70
CA GLU A 255 -10.67 -6.19 21.02
C GLU A 255 -9.92 -7.18 20.11
N ASP A 256 -9.16 -6.68 19.13
CA ASP A 256 -8.43 -7.50 18.15
C ASP A 256 -7.10 -8.01 18.73
N GLU A 257 -7.16 -9.08 19.52
CA GLU A 257 -5.98 -9.67 20.18
C GLU A 257 -4.90 -10.12 19.18
N ASN A 258 -5.29 -10.62 18.01
CA ASN A 258 -4.34 -11.06 16.97
C ASN A 258 -3.56 -9.89 16.40
N LEU A 259 -4.22 -8.77 16.10
CA LEU A 259 -3.53 -7.56 15.64
C LEU A 259 -2.62 -6.99 16.74
N GLN A 260 -3.09 -6.99 17.99
CA GLN A 260 -2.32 -6.54 19.15
C GLN A 260 -1.04 -7.37 19.33
N GLU A 261 -1.13 -8.70 19.20
CA GLU A 261 0.02 -9.62 19.25
C GLU A 261 0.97 -9.38 18.06
N LEU A 262 0.43 -9.29 16.84
CA LEU A 262 1.20 -9.09 15.61
C LEU A 262 2.12 -7.87 15.68
N VAL A 263 1.62 -6.75 16.23
CA VAL A 263 2.36 -5.47 16.24
C VAL A 263 2.93 -5.11 17.61
N GLY A 264 2.63 -5.88 18.66
CA GLY A 264 3.10 -5.69 20.02
C GLY A 264 2.62 -4.38 20.66
N LYS A 265 1.34 -4.01 20.45
CA LYS A 265 0.70 -2.79 20.97
C LYS A 265 -0.69 -3.09 21.49
N SER A 266 -1.18 -2.31 22.46
CA SER A 266 -2.61 -2.35 22.81
C SER A 266 -3.46 -1.80 21.66
N GLY A 267 -4.75 -2.12 21.63
CA GLY A 267 -5.63 -1.57 20.60
C GLY A 267 -5.74 -0.03 20.65
N GLU A 268 -5.72 0.58 21.84
CA GLU A 268 -5.67 2.04 21.97
C GLU A 268 -4.38 2.62 21.35
N GLU A 269 -3.23 1.98 21.56
CA GLU A 269 -1.96 2.37 20.94
C GLU A 269 -1.97 2.19 19.42
N ILE A 270 -2.63 1.14 18.90
CA ILE A 270 -2.81 0.92 17.46
C ILE A 270 -3.68 2.02 16.85
N ARG A 271 -4.82 2.33 17.47
CA ARG A 271 -5.69 3.42 17.02
C ARG A 271 -4.94 4.75 17.02
N GLY A 272 -4.26 5.07 18.12
CA GLY A 272 -3.46 6.29 18.19
C GLY A 272 -2.34 6.34 17.15
N PHE A 273 -1.70 5.21 16.87
CA PHE A 273 -0.69 5.13 15.81
C PHE A 273 -1.27 5.45 14.43
N ILE A 274 -2.41 4.83 14.07
CA ILE A 274 -3.08 5.06 12.78
C ILE A 274 -3.57 6.50 12.69
N GLU A 275 -4.27 7.01 13.71
CA GLU A 275 -4.81 8.37 13.69
C GLU A 275 -3.70 9.42 13.53
N ALA A 276 -2.58 9.29 14.26
CA ALA A 276 -1.48 10.25 14.20
C ALA A 276 -0.64 10.17 12.92
N ASN A 277 -0.32 8.96 12.47
CA ASN A 277 0.64 8.75 11.37
C ASN A 277 -0.02 8.69 9.99
N LEU A 278 -1.34 8.46 9.93
CA LEU A 278 -2.09 8.42 8.68
C LEU A 278 -3.09 9.58 8.55
N LEU A 279 -3.98 9.77 9.53
CA LEU A 279 -5.07 10.74 9.39
C LEU A 279 -4.60 12.18 9.64
N GLU A 280 -3.93 12.43 10.77
CA GLU A 280 -3.40 13.75 11.10
C GLU A 280 -2.30 14.16 10.11
N GLU A 281 -1.35 13.27 9.82
CA GLU A 281 -0.34 13.47 8.76
C GLU A 281 -0.98 13.75 7.39
N GLY A 282 -2.08 13.06 7.06
CA GLY A 282 -2.86 13.29 5.84
C GLY A 282 -3.49 14.67 5.79
N ILE A 283 -4.12 15.11 6.89
CA ILE A 283 -4.70 16.45 7.03
C ILE A 283 -3.61 17.53 6.89
N GLU A 284 -2.48 17.36 7.57
CA GLU A 284 -1.32 18.25 7.45
C GLU A 284 -0.81 18.32 6.01
N SER A 285 -0.75 17.17 5.33
CA SER A 285 -0.35 17.07 3.92
C SER A 285 -1.32 17.79 2.97
N VAL A 286 -2.62 17.80 3.27
CA VAL A 286 -3.62 18.61 2.53
C VAL A 286 -3.36 20.11 2.77
N PHE A 287 -3.19 20.54 4.02
CA PHE A 287 -2.91 21.96 4.32
C PHE A 287 -1.57 22.45 3.73
N ALA A 288 -0.58 21.58 3.68
CA ALA A 288 0.71 21.83 3.04
C ALA A 288 0.67 21.75 1.51
N LYS A 289 -0.49 21.48 0.90
CA LYS A 289 -0.69 21.28 -0.55
C LYS A 289 0.15 20.15 -1.16
N LYS A 290 0.58 19.18 -0.33
CA LYS A 290 1.15 17.91 -0.82
C LYS A 290 0.09 16.99 -1.44
N ILE A 291 -1.16 17.17 -1.00
CA ILE A 291 -2.34 16.48 -1.51
C ILE A 291 -3.32 17.54 -2.00
N SER A 292 -3.64 17.53 -3.29
CA SER A 292 -4.55 18.51 -3.88
C SER A 292 -5.24 17.96 -5.11
N GLY A 293 -6.56 18.16 -5.20
CA GLY A 293 -7.34 17.77 -6.38
C GLY A 293 -6.94 18.54 -7.64
N ASN A 294 -7.34 18.02 -8.80
CA ASN A 294 -7.18 18.73 -10.06
C ASN A 294 -8.25 19.83 -10.15
N TYR A 295 -7.83 21.09 -9.97
CA TYR A 295 -8.64 22.24 -10.39
C TYR A 295 -8.23 22.49 -11.84
N GLY A 296 -8.99 21.93 -12.78
CA GLY A 296 -8.68 21.97 -14.21
C GLY A 296 -8.44 23.37 -14.77
#